data_AF-A0A0E3L6I9-F1
#
_entry.id   AF-A0A0E3L6I9-F1
#
_cell.length_a   1.000
_cell.length_b   1.000
_cell.length_c   1.000
_cell.angle_alpha   90.00
_cell.angle_beta   90.00
_cell.angle_gamma   90.00
#
_symmetry.space_group_name_H-M   'P 1'
#
loop_
_entity.id
_entity.type
_entity.pdbx_description
1 polymer ?
#
loop_
_entity_poly.entity_id
_entity_poly.type
_entity_poly.pdbx_seq_one_letter_code
_entity_poly.pdbx_strand_id
1 'polypeptide(L)'
;MSLVKNAPRTATTIIVRSDANSRITKTRNPYDALMRRIFQEDATALRGRKFLTIIEERQAAGNPVRTEEWEKILEELQVGRASFYAMRNKLLGAGLISISKGEYRLSGQFSSDLMDMARWWWTAVLDQKEENL
;
A
#
# COMPACT_ATOMS: atom_id res chain seq x y z
N MET A 1 -19.91 -5.38 2.20
CA MET A 1 -19.14 -4.30 2.86
C MET A 1 -19.49 -2.99 2.18
N SER A 2 -19.79 -1.95 2.95
CA SER A 2 -20.09 -0.63 2.39
C SER A 2 -18.83 -0.09 1.71
N LEU A 3 -18.88 0.09 0.39
CA LEU A 3 -18.13 1.16 -0.26
C LEU A 3 -18.39 2.40 0.59
N VAL A 4 -17.34 3.04 1.12
CA VAL A 4 -17.48 4.36 1.71
C VAL A 4 -17.95 5.25 0.57
N LYS A 5 -19.27 5.43 0.45
CA LYS A 5 -19.95 5.93 -0.77
C LYS A 5 -19.43 7.31 -1.22
N ASN A 6 -18.78 8.02 -0.31
CA ASN A 6 -18.28 9.38 -0.47
C ASN A 6 -16.76 9.52 -0.30
N ALA A 7 -16.00 8.43 -0.22
CA ALA A 7 -14.55 8.54 -0.15
C ALA A 7 -14.02 9.10 -1.48
N PRO A 8 -13.11 10.10 -1.47
CA PRO A 8 -12.46 10.57 -2.69
C PRO A 8 -11.84 9.40 -3.44
N ARG A 9 -11.82 9.45 -4.78
CA ARG A 9 -11.20 8.39 -5.61
C ARG A 9 -9.73 8.11 -5.27
N THR A 10 -9.08 9.02 -4.57
CA THR A 10 -7.70 8.92 -4.08
C THR A 10 -7.57 8.28 -2.70
N ALA A 11 -8.68 8.11 -1.97
CA ALA A 11 -8.66 7.50 -0.64
C ALA A 11 -8.49 5.98 -0.75
N THR A 12 -7.60 5.43 0.06
CA THR A 12 -7.41 3.98 0.16
C THR A 12 -8.07 3.43 1.40
N THR A 13 -8.98 2.47 1.22
CA THR A 13 -9.54 1.69 2.33
C THR A 13 -8.56 0.58 2.72
N ILE A 14 -8.28 0.47 4.02
CA ILE A 14 -7.46 -0.59 4.61
C ILE A 14 -8.35 -1.43 5.53
N ILE A 15 -8.30 -2.75 5.38
CA ILE A 15 -8.99 -3.68 6.26
C ILE A 15 -8.13 -3.91 7.51
N VAL A 16 -8.68 -3.55 8.67
CA VAL A 16 -8.11 -3.89 9.99
C VAL A 16 -8.78 -5.17 10.49
N ARG A 17 -7.98 -6.14 10.93
CA ARG A 17 -8.45 -7.41 11.52
C ARG A 17 -8.15 -7.42 13.01
N SER A 18 -9.12 -7.83 13.84
CA SER A 18 -9.00 -7.89 15.30
C SER A 18 -8.22 -9.10 15.80
N ASP A 19 -8.14 -10.17 15.01
CA ASP A 19 -7.43 -11.39 15.38
C ASP A 19 -5.90 -11.17 15.44
N ALA A 20 -5.30 -11.51 16.58
CA ALA A 20 -3.87 -11.37 16.82
C ALA A 20 -3.02 -12.29 15.92
N ASN A 21 -3.58 -13.41 15.44
CA ASN A 21 -2.88 -14.30 14.49
C ASN A 21 -2.88 -13.73 13.06
N SER A 22 -3.82 -12.83 12.75
CA SER A 22 -3.90 -12.11 11.49
C SER A 22 -2.94 -10.91 11.38
N ARG A 23 -2.07 -10.68 12.38
CA ARG A 23 -1.05 -9.63 12.32
C ARG A 23 -0.09 -9.85 11.15
N ILE A 24 0.21 -8.79 10.42
CA ILE A 24 1.11 -8.82 9.24
C ILE A 24 2.47 -9.43 9.62
N THR A 25 3.02 -8.98 10.75
CA THR A 25 4.33 -9.43 11.26
C THR A 25 4.36 -10.89 11.72
N LYS A 26 3.20 -11.52 11.93
CA LYS A 26 3.09 -12.94 12.30
C LYS A 26 2.81 -13.86 11.11
N THR A 27 2.68 -13.30 9.91
CA THR A 27 2.38 -14.05 8.69
C THR A 27 3.68 -14.46 7.98
N ARG A 28 3.71 -15.66 7.38
CA ARG A 28 4.86 -16.15 6.58
C ARG A 28 5.19 -15.25 5.38
N ASN A 29 4.19 -14.57 4.85
CA ASN A 29 4.33 -13.61 3.75
C ASN A 29 3.65 -12.27 4.12
N PRO A 30 4.38 -11.37 4.81
CA PRO A 30 3.85 -10.07 5.25
C PRO A 30 3.38 -9.19 4.09
N TYR A 31 4.04 -9.25 2.93
CA TYR A 31 3.69 -8.41 1.79
C TYR A 31 2.33 -8.79 1.20
N ASP A 32 2.09 -10.09 1.01
CA ASP A 32 0.79 -10.59 0.55
C ASP A 32 -0.31 -10.29 1.57
N ALA A 33 0.00 -10.40 2.87
CA ALA A 33 -0.95 -10.05 3.94
C ALA A 33 -1.33 -8.57 3.89
N LEU A 34 -0.36 -7.66 3.67
CA LEU A 34 -0.61 -6.23 3.49
C LEU A 34 -1.44 -5.95 2.24
N MET A 35 -1.09 -6.54 1.10
CA MET A 35 -1.82 -6.32 -0.15
C MET A 35 -3.28 -6.76 -0.05
N ARG A 36 -3.55 -7.87 0.63
CA ARG A 36 -4.94 -8.35 0.89
C ARG A 36 -5.73 -7.47 1.86
N ARG A 37 -5.08 -6.56 2.60
CA ARG A 37 -5.78 -5.54 3.39
C ARG A 37 -6.16 -4.31 2.56
N ILE A 38 -5.47 -4.08 1.44
CA ILE A 38 -5.64 -2.90 0.58
C ILE A 38 -6.51 -3.22 -0.64
N PHE A 39 -6.30 -4.37 -1.25
CA PHE A 39 -7.01 -4.82 -2.44
C PHE A 39 -8.10 -5.83 -2.06
N GLN A 40 -9.27 -5.69 -2.68
CA GLN A 40 -10.40 -6.60 -2.47
C GLN A 40 -10.23 -7.91 -3.27
N GLU A 41 -9.67 -7.81 -4.47
CA GLU A 41 -9.45 -8.95 -5.36
C GLU A 41 -8.03 -9.50 -5.21
N ASP A 42 -7.93 -10.81 -5.02
CA ASP A 42 -6.66 -11.52 -4.85
C ASP A 42 -5.70 -11.35 -6.04
N ALA A 43 -6.22 -11.38 -7.26
CA ALA A 43 -5.41 -11.18 -8.47
C ALA A 43 -4.78 -9.78 -8.47
N THR A 44 -5.53 -8.76 -8.07
CA THR A 44 -5.06 -7.37 -7.99
C THR A 44 -4.09 -7.19 -6.82
N ALA A 45 -4.32 -7.87 -5.68
CA ALA A 45 -3.37 -7.90 -4.56
C ALA A 45 -2.01 -8.46 -4.97
N LEU A 46 -2.00 -9.58 -5.71
CA LEU A 46 -0.78 -10.22 -6.20
C LEU A 46 -0.01 -9.31 -7.17
N ARG A 47 -0.72 -8.64 -8.09
CA ARG A 47 -0.12 -7.66 -9.01
C ARG A 47 0.42 -6.44 -8.28
N GLY A 48 -0.28 -5.96 -7.25
CA GLY A 48 0.18 -4.89 -6.38
C GLY A 48 1.49 -5.25 -5.67
N ARG A 49 1.58 -6.47 -5.12
CA ARG A 49 2.85 -6.97 -4.55
C ARG A 49 3.96 -6.96 -5.58
N LYS A 50 3.74 -7.57 -6.76
CA LYS A 50 4.74 -7.63 -7.83
C LYS A 50 5.24 -6.24 -8.22
N PHE A 51 4.33 -5.28 -8.36
CA PHE A 51 4.72 -3.91 -8.71
C PHE A 51 5.57 -3.24 -7.62
N LEU A 52 5.23 -3.43 -6.34
CA LEU A 52 6.07 -2.94 -5.24
C LEU A 52 7.45 -3.59 -5.23
N THR A 53 7.53 -4.90 -5.46
CA THR A 53 8.81 -5.62 -5.57
C THR A 53 9.67 -5.09 -6.72
N ILE A 54 9.08 -4.85 -7.90
CA ILE A 54 9.80 -4.25 -9.04
C ILE A 54 10.37 -2.87 -8.64
N ILE A 55 9.57 -2.03 -7.97
CA ILE A 55 10.04 -0.70 -7.51
C ILE A 55 11.16 -0.84 -6.49
N GLU A 56 11.00 -1.72 -5.49
CA GLU A 56 11.98 -1.98 -4.44
C GLU A 56 13.33 -2.41 -5.02
N GLU A 57 13.33 -3.44 -5.86
CA GLU A 57 14.53 -4.02 -6.47
C GLU A 57 15.22 -3.00 -7.39
N ARG A 58 14.46 -2.30 -8.24
CA ARG A 58 15.01 -1.29 -9.14
C ARG A 58 15.54 -0.06 -8.42
N GLN A 59 14.89 0.36 -7.34
CA GLN A 59 15.39 1.43 -6.48
C GLN A 59 16.69 1.00 -5.79
N ALA A 60 16.76 -0.21 -5.24
CA ALA A 60 17.97 -0.75 -4.60
C ALA A 60 19.14 -0.91 -5.59
N ALA A 61 18.86 -1.25 -6.84
CA ALA A 61 19.84 -1.34 -7.92
C ALA A 61 20.28 0.02 -8.50
N GLY A 62 19.77 1.15 -7.98
CA GLY A 62 20.10 2.48 -8.50
C GLY A 62 19.50 2.81 -9.87
N ASN A 63 18.51 2.04 -10.32
CA ASN A 63 17.79 2.27 -11.58
C ASN A 63 16.27 2.30 -11.35
N PRO A 64 15.72 3.32 -10.64
CA PRO A 64 14.30 3.38 -10.29
C PRO A 64 13.37 3.26 -11.51
N VAL A 65 12.16 2.74 -11.29
CA VAL A 65 11.13 2.66 -12.34
C VAL A 65 10.66 4.07 -12.68
N ARG A 66 10.81 4.48 -13.94
CA ARG A 66 10.28 5.76 -14.41
C ARG A 66 8.80 5.65 -14.76
N THR A 67 8.07 6.74 -14.59
CA THR A 67 6.63 6.80 -14.89
C THR A 67 6.32 6.60 -16.38
N GLU A 68 7.28 6.92 -17.25
CA GLU A 68 7.19 6.69 -18.70
C GLU A 68 7.28 5.19 -19.07
N GLU A 69 7.83 4.34 -18.20
CA GLU A 69 7.95 2.89 -18.43
C GLU A 69 6.65 2.12 -18.18
N TRP A 70 5.53 2.82 -17.95
CA TRP A 70 4.25 2.22 -17.55
C TRP A 70 3.72 1.14 -18.51
N GLU A 71 4.00 1.24 -19.82
CA GLU A 71 3.62 0.24 -20.82
C GLU A 71 4.35 -1.09 -20.63
N LYS A 72 5.66 -1.04 -20.36
CA LYS A 72 6.45 -2.25 -20.08
C LYS A 72 5.98 -2.92 -18.80
N ILE A 73 5.69 -2.11 -17.78
CA ILE A 73 5.23 -2.62 -16.48
C ILE A 73 3.85 -3.28 -16.58
N LEU A 74 2.89 -2.71 -17.33
CA LEU A 74 1.57 -3.35 -17.47
C LEU A 74 1.64 -4.67 -18.24
N GLU A 75 2.58 -4.79 -19.19
CA GLU A 75 2.82 -6.03 -19.93
C GLU A 75 3.38 -7.10 -18.99
N GLU A 76 4.39 -6.76 -18.20
CA GLU A 76 4.99 -7.66 -17.19
C GLU A 76 3.96 -8.12 -16.15
N LEU A 77 3.08 -7.21 -15.71
CA LEU A 77 2.01 -7.50 -14.76
C LEU A 77 0.79 -8.19 -15.39
N GLN A 78 0.76 -8.31 -16.72
CA GLN A 78 -0.34 -8.88 -17.50
C GLN A 78 -1.69 -8.23 -17.14
N VAL A 79 -1.75 -6.90 -17.23
CA VAL A 79 -2.94 -6.10 -16.94
C VAL A 79 -3.24 -5.11 -18.06
N GLY A 80 -4.53 -4.84 -18.27
CA GLY A 80 -4.93 -3.71 -19.11
C GLY A 80 -4.58 -2.36 -18.47
N ARG A 81 -4.47 -1.31 -19.31
CA ARG A 81 -4.15 0.07 -18.90
C ARG A 81 -5.00 0.56 -17.73
N ALA A 82 -6.32 0.38 -17.79
CA ALA A 82 -7.23 0.83 -16.73
C ALA A 82 -6.92 0.17 -15.38
N SER A 83 -6.71 -1.15 -15.37
CA SER A 83 -6.37 -1.92 -14.16
C SER A 83 -5.02 -1.52 -13.59
N PHE A 84 -4.02 -1.27 -14.45
CA PHE A 84 -2.72 -0.76 -14.03
C PHE A 84 -2.87 0.57 -13.28
N TYR A 85 -3.54 1.56 -13.88
CA TYR A 85 -3.71 2.87 -13.25
C TYR A 85 -4.57 2.81 -11.99
N ALA A 86 -5.60 1.96 -11.94
CA ALA A 86 -6.41 1.77 -10.73
C ALA A 86 -5.57 1.20 -9.57
N MET A 87 -4.77 0.16 -9.83
CA MET A 87 -3.87 -0.43 -8.85
C MET A 87 -2.79 0.56 -8.39
N ARG A 88 -2.10 1.20 -9.34
CA ARG A 88 -1.08 2.22 -9.07
C ARG A 88 -1.63 3.38 -8.25
N ASN A 89 -2.81 3.90 -8.61
CA ASN A 89 -3.43 5.00 -7.87
C ASN A 89 -3.80 4.60 -6.44
N LYS A 90 -4.18 3.35 -6.21
CA LYS A 90 -4.43 2.84 -4.86
C LYS A 90 -3.16 2.78 -4.02
N LEU A 91 -2.04 2.34 -4.61
CA LEU A 91 -0.75 2.33 -3.92
C LEU A 91 -0.24 3.75 -3.61
N LEU A 92 -0.41 4.68 -4.55
CA LEU A 92 -0.11 6.10 -4.34
C LEU A 92 -1.00 6.70 -3.24
N GLY A 93 -2.31 6.47 -3.31
CA GLY A 93 -3.28 6.98 -2.34
C GLY A 93 -3.13 6.36 -0.96
N ALA A 94 -2.55 5.16 -0.86
CA ALA A 94 -2.17 4.54 0.41
C ALA A 94 -0.87 5.10 0.99
N GLY A 95 -0.12 5.91 0.24
CA GLY A 95 1.21 6.37 0.65
C GLY A 95 2.28 5.28 0.66
N LEU A 96 2.04 4.13 -0.01
CA LEU A 96 3.03 3.04 -0.15
C LEU A 96 4.11 3.37 -1.17
N ILE A 97 3.74 4.13 -2.20
CA ILE A 97 4.66 4.66 -3.20
C ILE A 97 4.42 6.15 -3.39
N SER A 98 5.42 6.85 -3.90
CA SER A 98 5.36 8.24 -4.32
C SER A 98 5.91 8.39 -5.73
N ILE A 99 5.67 9.54 -6.35
CA ILE A 99 6.32 9.93 -7.60
C ILE A 99 7.18 11.14 -7.31
N SER A 100 8.48 11.00 -7.57
CA SER A 100 9.44 12.09 -7.44
C SER A 100 10.32 12.14 -8.68
N LYS A 101 10.42 13.31 -9.31
CA LYS A 101 11.20 13.51 -10.54
C LYS A 101 10.88 12.50 -11.66
N GLY A 102 9.62 12.09 -11.77
CA GLY A 102 9.17 11.12 -12.78
C GLY A 102 9.54 9.67 -12.46
N GLU A 103 9.94 9.36 -11.24
CA GLU A 103 10.27 8.00 -10.78
C GLU A 103 9.30 7.54 -9.69
N TYR A 104 8.87 6.29 -9.75
CA TYR A 104 8.19 5.63 -8.65
C TYR A 104 9.21 5.29 -7.56
N ARG A 105 8.88 5.64 -6.31
CA ARG A 105 9.71 5.36 -5.13
C ARG A 105 8.86 4.79 -4.01
N LEU A 106 9.43 3.89 -3.22
CA LEU A 106 8.79 3.47 -1.98
C LEU A 106 8.63 4.69 -1.05
N SER A 107 7.52 4.73 -0.32
CA SER A 107 7.15 5.87 0.51
C SER A 107 6.92 5.45 1.96
N GLY A 108 7.43 6.26 2.89
CA GLY A 108 7.20 6.11 4.33
C GLY A 108 5.85 6.65 4.80
N GLN A 109 5.12 7.39 3.96
CA GLN A 109 3.86 8.04 4.35
C GLN A 109 2.84 7.04 4.89
N PHE A 110 2.75 5.85 4.29
CA PHE A 110 1.90 4.77 4.80
C PHE A 110 2.18 4.45 6.27
N SER A 111 3.46 4.32 6.65
CA SER A 111 3.85 4.02 8.02
C SER A 111 3.60 5.21 8.94
N SER A 112 3.88 6.43 8.49
CA SER A 112 3.62 7.65 9.26
C SER A 112 2.14 7.79 9.62
N ASP A 113 1.24 7.65 8.65
CA ASP A 113 -0.21 7.77 8.86
C ASP A 113 -0.73 6.68 9.80
N LEU A 114 -0.26 5.44 9.65
CA LEU A 114 -0.65 4.36 10.55
C LEU A 114 -0.17 4.57 11.99
N MET A 115 1.06 5.06 12.17
CA MET A 115 1.60 5.36 13.49
C MET A 115 0.88 6.54 14.15
N ASP A 116 0.54 7.58 13.38
CA ASP A 116 -0.24 8.72 13.87
C ASP A 116 -1.61 8.27 14.38
N MET A 117 -2.37 7.52 13.56
CA MET A 117 -3.68 6.98 13.97
C MET A 117 -3.57 6.07 15.20
N ALA A 118 -2.54 5.22 15.25
CA ALA A 118 -2.31 4.32 16.39
C ALA A 118 -2.00 5.10 17.68
N ARG A 119 -1.11 6.10 17.60
CA ARG A 119 -0.76 6.96 18.72
C ARG A 119 -1.96 7.76 19.21
N TRP A 120 -2.71 8.39 18.31
CA TRP A 120 -3.91 9.13 18.67
C TRP A 120 -4.94 8.24 19.39
N TRP A 121 -5.21 7.04 18.87
CA TRP A 121 -6.14 6.12 19.54
C TRP A 121 -5.65 5.74 20.94
N TRP A 122 -4.35 5.44 21.06
CA TRP A 122 -3.75 5.06 22.33
C TRP A 122 -3.80 6.17 23.39
N THR A 123 -3.41 7.38 23.01
CA THR A 123 -3.29 8.49 23.95
C THR A 123 -4.62 9.22 24.17
N ALA A 124 -5.33 9.58 23.10
CA ALA A 124 -6.53 10.41 23.20
C ALA A 124 -7.81 9.62 23.47
N VAL A 125 -7.90 8.35 23.05
CA VAL A 125 -9.12 7.53 23.22
C VAL A 125 -9.00 6.58 24.42
N LEU A 126 -7.84 5.95 24.62
CA LEU A 126 -7.62 5.00 25.73
C LEU A 126 -6.99 5.64 26.98
N ASP A 127 -6.65 6.93 26.93
CA ASP A 127 -6.00 7.68 28.02
C ASP A 127 -4.74 6.98 28.56
N GLN A 128 -3.94 6.42 27.64
CA GLN A 128 -2.68 5.75 27.96
C GLN A 128 -1.49 6.67 27.69
N LYS A 129 -0.39 6.46 28.43
CA LYS A 129 0.87 7.14 28.15
C LYS A 129 1.48 6.63 26.83
N GLU A 130 1.98 7.55 26.00
CA GLU A 130 2.59 7.22 24.69
C GLU A 130 3.77 6.24 24.82
N GLU A 131 4.54 6.33 25.90
CA GLU A 131 5.67 5.45 26.21
C GLU A 131 5.30 3.95 26.31
N ASN A 132 4.02 3.65 26.51
CA ASN A 132 3.51 2.29 26.64
C ASN A 132 3.00 1.69 25.32
N LEU A 133 3.10 2.41 24.20
CA LEU A 133 2.68 1.95 22.87
C LEU A 133 3.75 1.05 22.22
#